data_AF-A0A2K3DY23-F1
#
_entry.id   AF-A0A2K3DY23-F1
#
_cell.length_a   1.000
_cell.length_b   1.000
_cell.length_c   1.000
_cell.angle_alpha   90.00
_cell.angle_beta   90.00
_cell.angle_gamma   90.00
#
_symmetry.space_group_name_H-M   'P 1'
#
loop_
_entity.id
_entity.type
_entity.pdbx_description
1 polymer ?
#
loop_
_entity_poly.entity_id
_entity_poly.type
_entity_poly.pdbx_seq_one_letter_code
_entity_poly.pdbx_strand_id
1 'polypeptide(L)'
;MQMSHRVSRAATGLGCRRSVVAVPVVAAPRRICILAAKKGDKGGKGGKGAKKSALADLLKKKEEATGSAAATEGASNAVPADCVSPEGRMLVFTLADSYYRLTKKYLLEGVDFEKLPAALFRAPFALLAHNKFQEGVKDPVYIYGNRAALDLFEKSWDDLLKMPSRLSAPVDESAQTDRDGLLEKAAKTGYVTGYEAWRVSSTGRRFKIKDVTLFNLIDRSGTKIGQAAVFSQYETEDGVVHTIKGSEPDVEEEAAAAGPAIPTPEEIEAAEAAVAEQAAHVRSLKEVQGLQNNDIPVQIAVMELKKRKEKLAALQKALDDALAASKAAFDDDDDE
;
A
#
# COMPACT_ATOMS: atom_id res chain seq x y z
N MET A 1 54.38 71.31 32.35
CA MET A 1 52.97 71.19 32.76
C MET A 1 52.15 70.86 31.52
N GLN A 2 51.92 69.58 31.22
CA GLN A 2 50.93 69.14 30.23
C GLN A 2 50.70 67.63 30.38
N MET A 3 49.46 67.30 30.69
CA MET A 3 48.97 65.96 31.02
C MET A 3 48.74 65.13 29.75
N SER A 4 49.25 63.90 29.76
CA SER A 4 48.96 62.87 28.75
C SER A 4 47.62 62.19 29.06
N HIS A 5 46.67 62.25 28.13
CA HIS A 5 45.44 61.45 28.16
C HIS A 5 45.66 60.15 27.37
N ARG A 6 45.60 59.00 28.05
CA ARG A 6 45.47 57.67 27.42
C ARG A 6 44.00 57.31 27.34
N VAL A 7 43.51 57.13 26.11
CA VAL A 7 42.22 56.51 25.82
C VAL A 7 42.43 55.00 25.77
N SER A 8 41.82 54.26 26.69
CA SER A 8 41.81 52.79 26.69
C SER A 8 40.43 52.30 26.24
N ARG A 9 40.39 51.59 25.10
CA ARG A 9 39.20 50.94 24.54
C ARG A 9 38.83 49.72 25.40
N ALA A 10 37.60 49.70 25.91
CA ALA A 10 36.99 48.52 26.50
C ALA A 10 36.48 47.59 25.39
N ALA A 11 36.98 46.36 25.34
CA ALA A 11 36.45 45.27 24.53
C ALA A 11 35.69 44.31 25.45
N THR A 12 34.36 44.30 25.31
CA THR A 12 33.44 43.44 26.04
C THR A 12 33.44 42.05 25.41
N GLY A 13 34.21 41.11 25.96
CA GLY A 13 34.16 39.70 25.58
C GLY A 13 33.19 38.93 26.47
N LEU A 14 31.95 38.71 26.01
CA LEU A 14 31.02 37.76 26.63
C LEU A 14 31.44 36.33 26.26
N GLY A 15 31.97 35.61 27.25
CA GLY A 15 32.34 34.20 27.15
C GLY A 15 31.11 33.31 26.96
N CYS A 16 31.10 32.55 25.87
CA CYS A 16 30.12 31.51 25.59
C CYS A 16 30.38 30.31 26.51
N ARG A 17 29.57 30.15 27.56
CA ARG A 17 29.59 28.95 28.42
C ARG A 17 28.95 27.79 27.65
N ARG A 18 29.77 26.80 27.26
CA ARG A 18 29.30 25.50 26.77
C ARG A 18 28.67 24.73 27.92
N SER A 19 27.35 24.61 27.91
CA SER A 19 26.60 23.66 28.74
C SER A 19 26.86 22.24 28.22
N VAL A 20 27.61 21.46 28.98
CA VAL A 20 27.75 20.02 28.78
C VAL A 20 26.46 19.37 29.26
N VAL A 21 25.60 18.96 28.33
CA VAL A 21 24.44 18.12 28.63
C VAL A 21 24.93 16.69 28.81
N ALA A 22 24.70 16.15 30.00
CA ALA A 22 25.03 14.77 30.36
C ALA A 22 24.24 13.79 29.48
N VAL A 23 24.97 12.90 28.80
CA VAL A 23 24.43 11.77 28.05
C VAL A 23 23.91 10.74 29.06
N PRO A 24 22.64 10.28 28.99
CA PRO A 24 22.19 9.19 29.83
C PRO A 24 22.86 7.88 29.38
N VAL A 25 23.54 7.24 30.33
CA VAL A 25 24.16 5.91 30.18
C VAL A 25 23.06 4.89 29.85
N VAL A 26 23.11 4.34 28.64
CA VAL A 26 22.25 3.25 28.19
C VAL A 26 22.57 2.00 29.01
N ALA A 27 21.56 1.48 29.69
CA ALA A 27 21.65 0.22 30.43
C ALA A 27 21.97 -0.93 29.48
N ALA A 28 23.04 -1.68 29.79
CA ALA A 28 23.47 -2.84 29.02
C ALA A 28 22.39 -3.94 28.95
N PRO A 29 22.23 -4.64 27.82
CA PRO A 29 21.28 -5.75 27.72
C PRO A 29 21.71 -6.93 28.59
N ARG A 30 20.76 -7.45 29.36
CA ARG A 30 20.92 -8.64 30.20
C ARG A 30 21.25 -9.85 29.34
N ARG A 31 22.42 -10.45 29.58
CA ARG A 31 22.84 -11.75 29.00
C ARG A 31 21.87 -12.84 29.45
N ILE A 32 21.10 -13.40 28.53
CA ILE A 32 20.41 -14.67 28.74
C ILE A 32 21.44 -15.77 28.50
N CYS A 33 22.01 -16.30 29.59
CA CYS A 33 22.81 -17.51 29.56
C CYS A 33 21.89 -18.72 29.34
N ILE A 34 21.92 -19.31 28.15
CA ILE A 34 21.32 -20.63 27.93
C ILE A 34 22.29 -21.66 28.51
N LEU A 35 21.95 -22.20 29.68
CA LEU A 35 22.60 -23.37 30.29
C LEU A 35 22.37 -24.59 29.37
N ALA A 36 23.44 -25.05 28.73
CA ALA A 36 23.47 -26.34 28.05
C ALA A 36 23.34 -27.46 29.09
N ALA A 37 22.21 -28.17 29.09
CA ALA A 37 22.02 -29.36 29.90
C ALA A 37 22.85 -30.52 29.33
N LYS A 38 23.93 -30.86 30.04
CA LYS A 38 24.76 -32.05 29.81
C LYS A 38 23.95 -33.29 30.17
N LYS A 39 23.48 -34.04 29.17
CA LYS A 39 22.85 -35.36 29.38
C LYS A 39 23.96 -36.40 29.61
N GLY A 40 23.92 -37.00 30.80
CA GLY A 40 24.86 -38.01 31.26
C GLY A 40 24.81 -39.29 30.44
N ASP A 41 26.01 -39.80 30.19
CA ASP A 41 26.32 -41.13 29.71
C ASP A 41 26.03 -42.17 30.80
N LYS A 42 25.25 -43.20 30.45
CA LYS A 42 25.24 -44.52 31.10
C LYS A 42 24.89 -45.57 30.06
N GLY A 43 25.87 -46.41 29.76
CA GLY A 43 25.75 -47.55 28.86
C GLY A 43 24.88 -48.69 29.38
N GLY A 44 24.55 -49.61 28.46
CA GLY A 44 23.90 -50.87 28.81
C GLY A 44 23.26 -51.61 27.63
N LYS A 45 24.10 -52.38 26.90
CA LYS A 45 23.84 -53.65 26.17
C LYS A 45 22.47 -53.91 25.50
N GLY A 46 22.56 -54.16 24.18
CA GLY A 46 22.29 -55.47 23.59
C GLY A 46 20.86 -55.79 23.15
N GLY A 47 20.63 -55.86 21.82
CA GLY A 47 19.43 -56.48 21.26
C GLY A 47 19.37 -56.36 19.73
N LYS A 48 19.65 -57.46 19.03
CA LYS A 48 19.46 -57.64 17.58
C LYS A 48 17.97 -57.55 17.23
N GLY A 49 17.61 -56.89 16.12
CA GLY A 49 16.27 -57.02 15.56
C GLY A 49 15.97 -56.10 14.37
N ALA A 50 15.87 -56.70 13.18
CA ALA A 50 15.05 -56.31 12.03
C ALA A 50 15.08 -54.85 11.52
N LYS A 51 15.82 -54.62 10.43
CA LYS A 51 15.55 -53.52 9.48
C LYS A 51 14.36 -53.90 8.59
N LYS A 52 13.19 -53.29 8.80
CA LYS A 52 12.16 -53.09 7.75
C LYS A 52 11.45 -51.74 7.93
N SER A 53 11.71 -50.86 6.96
CA SER A 53 10.82 -49.83 6.40
C SER A 53 10.06 -48.87 7.33
N ALA A 54 10.78 -47.92 7.93
CA ALA A 54 10.23 -46.63 8.40
C ALA A 54 9.78 -45.70 7.25
N LEU A 55 9.83 -46.17 6.00
CA LEU A 55 9.46 -45.43 4.79
C LEU A 55 7.98 -45.64 4.42
N ALA A 56 7.34 -46.73 4.90
CA ALA A 56 5.93 -47.01 4.64
C ALA A 56 4.99 -46.17 5.52
N ASP A 57 5.38 -45.88 6.76
CA ASP A 57 4.59 -45.05 7.68
C ASP A 57 4.69 -43.53 7.38
N LEU A 58 5.71 -43.11 6.64
CA LEU A 58 5.85 -41.73 6.15
C LEU A 58 5.00 -41.43 4.90
N LEU A 59 4.62 -42.44 4.13
CA LEU A 59 3.77 -42.28 2.95
C LEU A 59 2.27 -42.36 3.28
N LYS A 60 1.89 -43.06 4.36
CA LYS A 60 0.47 -43.14 4.78
C LYS A 60 -0.02 -41.92 5.55
N LYS A 61 0.88 -41.15 6.18
CA LYS A 61 0.55 -39.90 6.88
C LYS A 61 0.44 -38.68 5.96
N LYS A 62 0.76 -38.84 4.67
CA LYS A 62 0.62 -37.79 3.64
C LYS A 62 -0.76 -37.81 2.96
N GLU A 63 -1.55 -38.85 3.16
CA GLU A 63 -2.90 -39.00 2.58
C GLU A 63 -4.05 -38.54 3.51
N GLU A 64 -3.78 -38.24 4.78
CA GLU A 64 -4.80 -37.74 5.74
C GLU A 64 -4.70 -36.23 6.03
N ALA A 65 -3.87 -35.49 5.28
CA ALA A 65 -3.78 -34.03 5.35
C ALA A 65 -4.21 -33.31 4.05
N THR A 66 -4.92 -34.01 3.17
CA THR A 66 -5.64 -33.42 2.03
C THR A 66 -7.11 -33.27 2.42
N GLY A 67 -7.41 -32.22 3.16
CA GLY A 67 -8.74 -31.96 3.71
C GLY A 67 -8.88 -30.53 4.21
N SER A 68 -8.36 -29.56 3.47
CA SER A 68 -8.82 -28.17 3.53
C SER A 68 -8.82 -27.65 2.11
N ALA A 69 -9.94 -27.90 1.43
CA ALA A 69 -10.31 -27.09 0.28
C ALA A 69 -10.57 -25.68 0.81
N ALA A 70 -9.54 -24.84 0.80
CA ALA A 70 -9.75 -23.41 0.87
C ALA A 70 -10.48 -23.04 -0.43
N ALA A 71 -11.78 -22.80 -0.28
CA ALA A 71 -12.58 -22.17 -1.31
C ALA A 71 -11.83 -20.94 -1.80
N THR A 72 -11.61 -20.87 -3.10
CA THR A 72 -11.29 -19.65 -3.82
C THR A 72 -12.40 -18.65 -3.52
N GLU A 73 -12.22 -17.84 -2.48
CA GLU A 73 -12.92 -16.56 -2.39
C GLU A 73 -12.54 -15.79 -3.66
N GLY A 74 -13.56 -15.51 -4.48
CA GLY A 74 -13.40 -14.83 -5.75
C GLY A 74 -12.57 -13.56 -5.57
N ALA A 75 -11.74 -13.27 -6.56
CA ALA A 75 -10.83 -12.14 -6.55
C ALA A 75 -11.62 -10.82 -6.44
N SER A 76 -11.87 -10.39 -5.20
CA SER A 76 -12.63 -9.19 -4.85
C SER A 76 -11.89 -7.96 -5.35
N ASN A 77 -12.58 -7.12 -6.10
CA ASN A 77 -12.07 -5.83 -6.60
C ASN A 77 -12.04 -4.75 -5.52
N ALA A 78 -12.46 -5.10 -4.29
CA ALA A 78 -12.36 -4.25 -3.14
C ALA A 78 -10.89 -4.00 -2.76
N VAL A 79 -10.57 -2.74 -2.53
CA VAL A 79 -9.28 -2.34 -1.97
C VAL A 79 -9.23 -2.83 -0.50
N PRO A 80 -8.16 -3.53 -0.09
CA PRO A 80 -8.02 -3.97 1.30
C PRO A 80 -8.11 -2.80 2.27
N ALA A 81 -8.84 -2.98 3.38
CA ALA A 81 -8.99 -1.94 4.39
C ALA A 81 -7.64 -1.41 4.90
N ASP A 82 -6.64 -2.31 5.00
CA ASP A 82 -5.26 -1.98 5.37
C ASP A 82 -4.59 -0.99 4.42
N CYS A 83 -4.91 -1.02 3.11
CA CYS A 83 -4.36 -0.07 2.13
C CYS A 83 -4.92 1.34 2.33
N VAL A 84 -6.16 1.45 2.81
CA VAL A 84 -6.86 2.72 2.99
C VAL A 84 -6.69 3.27 4.41
N SER A 85 -6.11 2.48 5.33
CA SER A 85 -5.72 2.92 6.67
C SER A 85 -4.69 4.07 6.60
N PRO A 86 -4.52 4.87 7.66
CA PRO A 86 -3.48 5.89 7.72
C PRO A 86 -2.07 5.33 7.43
N GLU A 87 -1.73 4.17 7.98
CA GLU A 87 -0.46 3.50 7.78
C GLU A 87 -0.30 2.99 6.34
N GLY A 88 -1.36 2.38 5.78
CA GLY A 88 -1.38 1.93 4.38
C GLY A 88 -1.22 3.08 3.40
N ARG A 89 -1.95 4.18 3.62
CA ARG A 89 -1.80 5.44 2.87
C ARG A 89 -0.35 5.91 2.91
N MET A 90 0.25 6.00 4.09
CA MET A 90 1.66 6.40 4.22
C MET A 90 2.62 5.46 3.48
N LEU A 91 2.37 4.15 3.49
CA LEU A 91 3.17 3.18 2.75
C LEU A 91 3.03 3.38 1.23
N VAL A 92 1.80 3.56 0.74
CA VAL A 92 1.50 3.85 -0.66
C VAL A 92 2.20 5.14 -1.12
N PHE A 93 2.15 6.21 -0.32
CA PHE A 93 2.90 7.43 -0.63
C PHE A 93 4.40 7.19 -0.64
N THR A 94 4.91 6.42 0.32
CA THR A 94 6.33 6.08 0.37
C THR A 94 6.77 5.31 -0.87
N LEU A 95 5.94 4.40 -1.38
CA LEU A 95 6.17 3.66 -2.62
C LEU A 95 6.27 4.61 -3.82
N ALA A 96 5.27 5.47 -4.01
CA ALA A 96 5.23 6.42 -5.12
C ALA A 96 6.37 7.45 -5.06
N ASP A 97 6.61 8.03 -3.89
CA ASP A 97 7.65 9.03 -3.66
C ASP A 97 9.06 8.43 -3.83
N SER A 98 9.31 7.23 -3.28
CA SER A 98 10.60 6.54 -3.46
C SER A 98 10.89 6.26 -4.93
N TYR A 99 9.88 5.78 -5.67
CA TYR A 99 10.02 5.51 -7.09
C TYR A 99 10.33 6.79 -7.87
N TYR A 100 9.59 7.88 -7.62
CA TYR A 100 9.82 9.17 -8.27
C TYR A 100 11.20 9.75 -7.94
N ARG A 101 11.63 9.71 -6.67
CA ARG A 101 12.94 10.24 -6.26
C ARG A 101 14.09 9.55 -7.00
N LEU A 102 14.00 8.23 -7.18
CA LEU A 102 15.04 7.39 -7.77
C LEU A 102 15.02 7.39 -9.30
N THR A 103 13.84 7.35 -9.92
CA THR A 103 13.69 7.16 -11.38
C THR A 103 13.29 8.42 -12.14
N LYS A 104 12.80 9.45 -11.44
CA LYS A 104 12.17 10.66 -12.02
C LYS A 104 10.95 10.38 -12.88
N LYS A 105 10.31 9.22 -12.68
CA LYS A 105 9.05 8.82 -13.31
C LYS A 105 7.98 8.62 -12.26
N TYR A 106 6.73 8.85 -12.62
CA TYR A 106 5.59 8.56 -11.74
C TYR A 106 5.17 7.10 -11.91
N LEU A 107 4.79 6.43 -10.80
CA LEU A 107 4.14 5.12 -10.89
C LEU A 107 2.74 5.25 -11.51
N LEU A 108 2.04 6.33 -11.17
CA LEU A 108 0.74 6.72 -11.70
C LEU A 108 0.72 8.24 -11.88
N GLU A 109 0.20 8.70 -13.01
CA GLU A 109 0.08 10.12 -13.33
C GLU A 109 -1.36 10.61 -13.13
N GLY A 110 -1.54 11.88 -12.75
CA GLY A 110 -2.86 12.51 -12.66
C GLY A 110 -3.77 11.97 -11.56
N VAL A 111 -3.23 11.29 -10.54
CA VAL A 111 -4.02 10.72 -9.44
C VAL A 111 -3.98 11.62 -8.22
N ASP A 112 -5.16 11.97 -7.70
CA ASP A 112 -5.31 12.69 -6.44
C ASP A 112 -4.77 11.90 -5.25
N PHE A 113 -4.22 12.61 -4.26
CA PHE A 113 -3.68 12.02 -3.04
C PHE A 113 -4.68 11.07 -2.36
N GLU A 114 -5.94 11.48 -2.21
CA GLU A 114 -6.99 10.68 -1.58
C GLU A 114 -7.32 9.39 -2.34
N LYS A 115 -7.20 9.41 -3.68
CA LYS A 115 -7.50 8.27 -4.55
C LYS A 115 -6.29 7.36 -4.79
N LEU A 116 -5.08 7.79 -4.43
CA LEU A 116 -3.84 7.07 -4.72
C LEU A 116 -3.83 5.62 -4.19
N PRO A 117 -4.27 5.29 -2.97
CA PRO A 117 -4.27 3.91 -2.49
C PRO A 117 -5.11 2.98 -3.36
N ALA A 118 -6.32 3.42 -3.72
CA ALA A 118 -7.22 2.65 -4.58
C ALA A 118 -6.66 2.51 -6.00
N ALA A 119 -6.18 3.62 -6.57
CA ALA A 119 -5.60 3.63 -7.92
C ALA A 119 -4.34 2.75 -8.02
N LEU A 120 -3.45 2.80 -7.02
CA LEU A 120 -2.23 1.98 -7.01
C LEU A 120 -2.54 0.51 -6.79
N PHE A 121 -3.54 0.19 -5.97
CA PHE A 121 -4.00 -1.18 -5.78
C PHE A 121 -4.55 -1.79 -7.09
N ARG A 122 -5.21 -0.99 -7.92
CA ARG A 122 -5.85 -1.39 -9.18
C ARG A 122 -4.99 -1.16 -10.44
N ALA A 123 -3.75 -0.72 -10.25
CA ALA A 123 -2.90 -0.25 -11.34
C ALA A 123 -2.61 -1.31 -12.43
N PRO A 124 -2.35 -0.90 -13.69
CA PRO A 124 -2.06 -1.79 -14.82
C PRO A 124 -0.62 -2.36 -14.80
N PHE A 125 -0.13 -2.71 -13.62
CA PHE A 125 1.17 -3.33 -13.41
C PHE A 125 1.16 -4.06 -12.07
N ALA A 126 2.01 -5.06 -11.89
CA ALA A 126 2.22 -5.69 -10.60
C ALA A 126 3.22 -4.86 -9.79
N LEU A 127 2.85 -4.54 -8.55
CA LEU A 127 3.71 -3.88 -7.58
C LEU A 127 3.76 -4.69 -6.29
N LEU A 128 4.97 -5.05 -5.87
CA LEU A 128 5.24 -5.77 -4.63
C LEU A 128 6.25 -5.00 -3.80
N ALA A 129 6.10 -4.99 -2.48
CA ALA A 129 7.05 -4.38 -1.58
C ALA A 129 7.32 -5.27 -0.37
N HIS A 130 8.57 -5.34 0.08
CA HIS A 130 8.95 -6.02 1.32
C HIS A 130 9.71 -5.08 2.26
N ASN A 131 9.66 -5.39 3.55
CA ASN A 131 10.51 -4.74 4.52
C ASN A 131 11.97 -5.17 4.34
N LYS A 132 12.90 -4.26 4.60
CA LYS A 132 14.34 -4.53 4.53
C LYS A 132 15.08 -3.44 5.30
N PHE A 133 16.31 -3.73 5.74
CA PHE A 133 17.21 -2.76 6.39
C PHE A 133 16.84 -2.36 7.83
N GLN A 134 15.67 -2.72 8.33
CA GLN A 134 15.34 -2.59 9.75
C GLN A 134 16.15 -3.60 10.59
N GLU A 135 16.55 -3.17 11.79
CA GLU A 135 17.30 -4.02 12.71
C GLU A 135 16.50 -5.28 13.06
N GLY A 136 17.13 -6.46 12.95
CA GLY A 136 16.48 -7.75 13.22
C GLY A 136 15.80 -8.41 12.01
N VAL A 137 15.63 -7.72 10.88
CA VAL A 137 15.05 -8.32 9.65
C VAL A 137 16.10 -9.16 8.92
N LYS A 138 16.03 -10.49 9.10
CA LYS A 138 16.90 -11.46 8.40
C LYS A 138 16.24 -12.08 7.17
N ASP A 139 14.92 -12.23 7.18
CA ASP A 139 14.13 -12.76 6.06
C ASP A 139 13.04 -11.73 5.72
N PRO A 140 13.25 -10.89 4.68
CA PRO A 140 12.29 -9.87 4.23
C PRO A 140 10.91 -10.44 3.97
N VAL A 141 9.88 -9.85 4.58
CA VAL A 141 8.47 -10.22 4.41
C VAL A 141 7.76 -9.14 3.60
N TYR A 142 6.83 -9.55 2.74
CA TYR A 142 6.03 -8.58 1.98
C TYR A 142 5.20 -7.70 2.93
N ILE A 143 5.18 -6.41 2.62
CA ILE A 143 4.39 -5.38 3.32
C ILE A 143 3.32 -4.78 2.39
N TYR A 144 3.38 -5.09 1.09
CA TYR A 144 2.41 -4.63 0.11
C TYR A 144 2.42 -5.53 -1.14
N GLY A 145 1.24 -5.75 -1.72
CA GLY A 145 1.08 -6.26 -3.08
C GLY A 145 -0.23 -5.77 -3.67
N ASN A 146 -0.18 -5.15 -4.85
CA ASN A 146 -1.38 -4.69 -5.51
C ASN A 146 -2.17 -5.85 -6.15
N ARG A 147 -3.37 -5.57 -6.67
CA ARG A 147 -4.28 -6.58 -7.19
C ARG A 147 -3.63 -7.48 -8.24
N ALA A 148 -2.95 -6.90 -9.22
CA ALA A 148 -2.25 -7.65 -10.26
C ALA A 148 -1.18 -8.60 -9.70
N ALA A 149 -0.48 -8.19 -8.64
CA ALA A 149 0.47 -9.08 -7.97
C ALA A 149 -0.25 -10.21 -7.22
N LEU A 150 -1.33 -9.91 -6.48
CA LEU A 150 -2.11 -10.92 -5.77
C LEU A 150 -2.66 -12.00 -6.72
N ASP A 151 -3.22 -11.58 -7.85
CA ASP A 151 -3.76 -12.49 -8.87
C ASP A 151 -2.65 -13.35 -9.48
N LEU A 152 -1.51 -12.75 -9.83
CA LEU A 152 -0.40 -13.46 -10.48
C LEU A 152 0.28 -14.46 -9.54
N PHE A 153 0.41 -14.12 -8.25
CA PHE A 153 0.96 -15.02 -7.24
C PHE A 153 -0.09 -15.97 -6.63
N GLU A 154 -1.36 -15.83 -7.04
CA GLU A 154 -2.52 -16.59 -6.56
C GLU A 154 -2.59 -16.59 -5.03
N LYS A 155 -2.53 -15.39 -4.44
CA LYS A 155 -2.47 -15.17 -3.00
C LYS A 155 -3.53 -14.19 -2.56
N SER A 156 -4.11 -14.44 -1.39
CA SER A 156 -4.86 -13.42 -0.67
C SER A 156 -3.91 -12.34 -0.16
N TRP A 157 -4.45 -11.16 0.16
CA TRP A 157 -3.71 -10.07 0.81
C TRP A 157 -3.01 -10.56 2.10
N ASP A 158 -3.75 -11.23 2.97
CA ASP A 158 -3.25 -11.74 4.25
C ASP A 158 -2.14 -12.79 4.10
N ASP A 159 -2.25 -13.66 3.09
CA ASP A 159 -1.23 -14.68 2.84
C ASP A 159 0.05 -14.06 2.29
N LEU A 160 -0.08 -13.05 1.43
CA LEU A 160 1.08 -12.35 0.89
C LEU A 160 1.87 -11.66 2.00
N LEU A 161 1.20 -10.92 2.89
CA LEU A 161 1.84 -10.15 3.96
C LEU A 161 2.52 -11.01 5.04
N LYS A 162 2.28 -12.32 5.06
CA LYS A 162 2.97 -13.27 5.95
C LYS A 162 4.13 -13.99 5.27
N MET A 163 4.31 -13.78 3.97
CA MET A 163 5.24 -14.55 3.15
C MET A 163 6.62 -13.88 3.06
N PRO A 164 7.71 -14.59 3.40
CA PRO A 164 9.04 -14.16 3.07
C PRO A 164 9.22 -14.06 1.55
N SER A 165 9.85 -12.97 1.10
CA SER A 165 10.02 -12.69 -0.32
C SER A 165 10.81 -13.76 -1.08
N ARG A 166 11.66 -14.53 -0.40
CA ARG A 166 12.38 -15.69 -0.94
C ARG A 166 11.45 -16.76 -1.51
N LEU A 167 10.26 -16.96 -0.92
CA LEU A 167 9.33 -18.01 -1.32
C LEU A 167 8.58 -17.72 -2.63
N SER A 168 8.72 -16.50 -3.17
CA SER A 168 8.19 -16.13 -4.48
C SER A 168 9.07 -16.57 -5.65
N ALA A 169 10.33 -16.93 -5.37
CA ALA A 169 11.29 -17.42 -6.35
C ALA A 169 11.33 -18.95 -6.31
N PRO A 170 11.60 -19.62 -7.46
CA PRO A 170 11.80 -21.06 -7.46
C PRO A 170 12.97 -21.46 -6.54
N VAL A 171 12.92 -22.70 -6.04
CA VAL A 171 13.83 -23.20 -5.00
C VAL A 171 15.23 -23.51 -5.56
N ASP A 172 15.44 -23.36 -6.88
CA ASP A 172 16.74 -23.57 -7.49
C ASP A 172 17.78 -22.55 -6.99
N GLU A 173 18.97 -23.05 -6.68
CA GLU A 173 20.04 -22.25 -6.07
C GLU A 173 20.48 -21.09 -6.98
N SER A 174 20.41 -21.26 -8.30
CA SER A 174 20.67 -20.21 -9.29
C SER A 174 19.71 -19.04 -9.15
N ALA A 175 18.40 -19.27 -9.16
CA ALA A 175 17.40 -18.21 -9.06
C ALA A 175 17.45 -17.48 -7.71
N GLN A 176 17.80 -18.20 -6.63
CA GLN A 176 18.00 -17.59 -5.32
C GLN A 176 19.26 -16.70 -5.31
N THR A 177 20.36 -17.16 -5.91
CA THR A 177 21.61 -16.38 -6.02
C THR A 177 21.42 -15.13 -6.87
N ASP A 178 20.75 -15.25 -8.01
CA ASP A 178 20.45 -14.12 -8.90
C ASP A 178 19.55 -13.08 -8.21
N ARG A 179 18.55 -13.55 -7.47
CA ARG A 179 17.69 -12.70 -6.64
C ARG A 179 18.52 -11.93 -5.62
N ASP A 180 19.37 -12.61 -4.86
CA ASP A 180 20.16 -11.98 -3.80
C ASP A 180 21.15 -10.96 -4.37
N GLY A 181 21.79 -11.27 -5.49
CA GLY A 181 22.65 -10.33 -6.23
C GLY A 181 21.91 -9.08 -6.70
N LEU A 182 20.69 -9.22 -7.25
CA LEU A 182 19.85 -8.09 -7.65
C LEU A 182 19.44 -7.22 -6.45
N LEU A 183 19.05 -7.86 -5.34
CA LEU A 183 18.65 -7.17 -4.11
C LEU A 183 19.81 -6.41 -3.47
N GLU A 184 21.02 -6.97 -3.50
CA GLU A 184 22.23 -6.29 -3.02
C GLU A 184 22.63 -5.13 -3.94
N LYS A 185 22.57 -5.33 -5.25
CA LYS A 185 22.85 -4.26 -6.22
C LYS A 185 21.91 -3.09 -6.02
N ALA A 186 20.59 -3.34 -5.97
CA ALA A 186 19.59 -2.30 -5.69
C ALA A 186 19.82 -1.63 -4.32
N ALA A 187 20.20 -2.39 -3.29
CA ALA A 187 20.52 -1.83 -1.98
C ALA A 187 21.66 -0.80 -2.03
N LYS A 188 22.66 -1.02 -2.91
CA LYS A 188 23.81 -0.11 -3.11
C LYS A 188 23.47 1.06 -4.04
N THR A 189 22.86 0.80 -5.19
CA THR A 189 22.66 1.80 -6.26
C THR A 189 21.38 2.62 -6.12
N GLY A 190 20.44 2.20 -5.26
CA GLY A 190 19.12 2.82 -5.13
C GLY A 190 18.04 2.03 -5.86
N TYR A 191 18.28 1.73 -7.14
CA TYR A 191 17.41 0.89 -7.96
C TYR A 191 18.19 0.13 -9.04
N VAL A 192 17.55 -0.89 -9.62
CA VAL A 192 17.96 -1.64 -10.81
C VAL A 192 16.74 -1.85 -11.71
N THR A 193 16.95 -1.90 -13.02
CA THR A 193 15.87 -2.01 -14.02
C THR A 193 16.26 -2.97 -15.14
N GLY A 194 15.30 -3.38 -15.96
CA GLY A 194 15.52 -4.18 -17.17
C GLY A 194 15.94 -5.63 -16.92
N TYR A 195 15.66 -6.17 -15.73
CA TYR A 195 15.95 -7.58 -15.44
C TYR A 195 14.70 -8.45 -15.59
N GLU A 196 14.94 -9.73 -15.82
CA GLU A 196 13.90 -10.75 -15.88
C GLU A 196 14.18 -11.82 -14.83
N ALA A 197 13.13 -12.42 -14.26
CA ALA A 197 13.31 -13.45 -13.25
C ALA A 197 12.16 -14.45 -13.27
N TRP A 198 12.47 -15.72 -13.03
CA TRP A 198 11.44 -16.73 -12.80
C TRP A 198 10.84 -16.59 -11.40
N ARG A 199 9.52 -16.76 -11.34
CA ARG A 199 8.68 -16.73 -10.14
C ARG A 199 7.72 -17.90 -10.16
N VAL A 200 7.22 -18.25 -8.98
CA VAL A 200 6.29 -19.36 -8.80
C VAL A 200 5.08 -18.86 -8.02
N SER A 201 3.89 -19.17 -8.50
CA SER A 201 2.63 -18.89 -7.82
C SER A 201 2.38 -19.87 -6.66
N SER A 202 1.33 -19.62 -5.87
CA SER A 202 0.95 -20.52 -4.79
C SER A 202 0.56 -21.93 -5.26
N THR A 203 0.01 -22.06 -6.47
CA THR A 203 -0.37 -23.35 -7.06
C THR A 203 0.79 -24.06 -7.77
N GLY A 204 1.97 -23.44 -7.81
CA GLY A 204 3.17 -23.99 -8.46
C GLY A 204 3.35 -23.56 -9.91
N ARG A 205 2.47 -22.69 -10.44
CA ARG A 205 2.59 -22.15 -11.80
C ARG A 205 3.84 -21.28 -11.90
N ARG A 206 4.71 -21.53 -12.88
CA ARG A 206 5.88 -20.69 -13.10
C ARG A 206 5.61 -19.62 -14.15
N PHE A 207 6.19 -18.46 -13.93
CA PHE A 207 6.14 -17.35 -14.87
C PHE A 207 7.42 -16.53 -14.76
N LYS A 208 7.85 -15.94 -15.86
CA LYS A 208 9.01 -15.07 -15.93
C LYS A 208 8.54 -13.63 -15.92
N ILE A 209 8.85 -12.88 -14.87
CA ILE A 209 8.60 -11.44 -14.83
C ILE A 209 9.61 -10.73 -15.73
N LYS A 210 9.18 -9.70 -16.47
CA LYS A 210 10.00 -9.00 -17.47
C LYS A 210 10.06 -7.50 -17.20
N ASP A 211 11.14 -6.87 -17.68
CA ASP A 211 11.43 -5.43 -17.54
C ASP A 211 11.20 -4.89 -16.12
N VAL A 212 11.68 -5.65 -15.13
CA VAL A 212 11.36 -5.36 -13.73
C VAL A 212 12.22 -4.20 -13.25
N THR A 213 11.59 -3.25 -12.56
CA THR A 213 12.30 -2.22 -11.80
C THR A 213 12.21 -2.51 -10.32
N LEU A 214 13.37 -2.79 -9.70
CA LEU A 214 13.53 -3.01 -8.26
C LEU A 214 14.19 -1.79 -7.64
N PHE A 215 13.55 -1.19 -6.65
CA PHE A 215 13.97 0.07 -6.04
C PHE A 215 13.86 0.02 -4.52
N ASN A 216 14.68 0.83 -3.83
CA ASN A 216 14.63 0.94 -2.38
C ASN A 216 13.48 1.84 -1.94
N LEU A 217 12.81 1.46 -0.84
CA LEU A 217 11.87 2.32 -0.15
C LEU A 217 12.62 3.23 0.80
N ILE A 218 12.39 4.52 0.67
CA ILE A 218 13.04 5.59 1.41
C ILE A 218 11.95 6.36 2.14
N ASP A 219 12.02 6.40 3.46
CA ASP A 219 11.08 7.19 4.25
C ASP A 219 11.35 8.69 4.12
N ARG A 220 10.50 9.51 4.78
CA ARG A 220 10.64 10.97 4.76
C ARG A 220 11.98 11.47 5.34
N SER A 221 12.60 10.72 6.23
CA SER A 221 13.90 11.05 6.83
C SER A 221 15.09 10.71 5.92
N GLY A 222 14.86 10.02 4.80
CA GLY A 222 15.91 9.51 3.93
C GLY A 222 16.42 8.12 4.32
N THR A 223 15.78 7.46 5.29
CA THR A 223 16.17 6.13 5.77
C THR A 223 15.58 5.07 4.85
N LYS A 224 16.39 4.05 4.51
CA LYS A 224 15.92 2.89 3.74
C LYS A 224 15.12 1.97 4.65
N ILE A 225 13.88 1.67 4.28
CA ILE A 225 12.95 0.84 5.08
C ILE A 225 12.54 -0.47 4.39
N GLY A 226 12.86 -0.62 3.10
CA GLY A 226 12.41 -1.75 2.31
C GLY A 226 12.90 -1.71 0.86
N GLN A 227 12.37 -2.63 0.06
CA GLN A 227 12.51 -2.60 -1.39
C GLN A 227 11.18 -2.98 -2.04
N ALA A 228 10.96 -2.48 -3.24
CA ALA A 228 9.79 -2.79 -4.04
C ALA A 228 10.17 -3.11 -5.48
N ALA A 229 9.38 -3.97 -6.11
CA ALA A 229 9.52 -4.38 -7.49
C ALA A 229 8.24 -4.06 -8.25
N VAL A 230 8.39 -3.41 -9.41
CA VAL A 230 7.30 -3.09 -10.33
C VAL A 230 7.59 -3.66 -11.71
N PHE A 231 6.57 -4.25 -12.34
CA PHE A 231 6.63 -4.77 -13.70
C PHE A 231 5.23 -4.83 -14.33
N SER A 232 5.15 -4.68 -15.64
CA SER A 232 3.89 -4.71 -16.40
C SER A 232 3.75 -5.93 -17.31
N GLN A 233 4.81 -6.73 -17.47
CA GLN A 233 4.83 -7.89 -18.36
C GLN A 233 5.35 -9.14 -17.66
N TYR A 234 4.75 -10.28 -18.02
CA TYR A 234 5.25 -11.59 -17.63
C TYR A 234 5.08 -12.60 -18.77
N GLU A 235 5.90 -13.64 -18.77
CA GLU A 235 5.87 -14.72 -19.75
C GLU A 235 5.54 -16.03 -19.04
N THR A 236 4.61 -16.79 -19.59
CA THR A 236 4.24 -18.12 -19.07
C THR A 236 5.27 -19.17 -19.52
N GLU A 237 5.23 -20.38 -18.94
CA GLU A 237 6.13 -21.47 -19.34
C GLU A 237 5.99 -21.84 -20.83
N ASP A 238 4.82 -21.61 -21.42
CA ASP A 238 4.56 -21.84 -22.85
C ASP A 238 5.17 -20.75 -23.76
N GLY A 239 5.86 -19.75 -23.19
CA GLY A 239 6.50 -18.64 -23.92
C GLY A 239 5.54 -17.52 -24.31
N VAL A 240 4.29 -17.55 -23.86
CA VAL A 240 3.30 -16.50 -24.14
C VAL A 240 3.55 -15.31 -23.21
N VAL A 241 3.78 -14.14 -23.81
CA VAL A 241 3.97 -12.87 -23.09
C VAL A 241 2.61 -12.21 -22.85
N HIS A 242 2.34 -11.88 -21.59
CA HIS A 242 1.15 -11.18 -21.15
C HIS A 242 1.51 -9.80 -20.61
N THR A 243 0.72 -8.80 -20.99
CA THR A 243 0.74 -7.47 -20.39
C THR A 243 -0.36 -7.36 -19.36
N ILE A 244 0.00 -6.95 -18.14
CA ILE A 244 -0.94 -6.72 -17.05
C ILE A 244 -1.86 -5.55 -17.45
N LYS A 245 -3.16 -5.80 -17.41
CA LYS A 245 -4.18 -4.76 -17.54
C LYS A 245 -4.61 -4.31 -16.15
N GLY A 246 -4.95 -3.04 -16.00
CA GLY A 246 -5.50 -2.53 -14.75
C GLY A 246 -6.86 -3.17 -14.50
N SER A 247 -7.25 -3.31 -13.23
CA SER A 247 -8.63 -3.66 -12.90
C SER A 247 -9.48 -2.41 -13.11
N GLU A 248 -10.50 -2.51 -13.96
CA GLU A 248 -11.51 -1.46 -14.11
C GLU A 248 -12.12 -1.19 -12.72
N PRO A 249 -12.39 0.09 -12.36
CA PRO A 249 -13.08 0.39 -11.12
C PRO A 249 -14.43 -0.34 -11.11
N ASP A 250 -14.87 -0.82 -9.95
CA ASP A 250 -16.24 -1.29 -9.81
C ASP A 250 -17.17 -0.14 -10.22
N VAL A 251 -18.21 -0.44 -10.99
CA VAL A 251 -19.16 0.53 -11.59
C VAL A 251 -19.75 1.52 -10.56
N GLU A 252 -19.72 1.15 -9.27
CA GLU A 252 -20.15 1.98 -8.14
C GLU A 252 -19.16 3.10 -7.75
N GLU A 253 -17.87 2.98 -8.07
CA GLU A 253 -16.81 3.94 -7.71
C GLU A 253 -16.45 4.88 -8.88
N GLU A 254 -16.76 4.49 -10.12
CA GLU A 254 -16.58 5.34 -11.32
C GLU A 254 -17.48 6.60 -11.25
N ALA A 255 -18.64 6.49 -10.61
CA ALA A 255 -19.52 7.62 -10.29
C ALA A 255 -18.90 8.63 -9.28
N ALA A 256 -17.84 8.25 -8.56
CA ALA A 256 -17.15 9.10 -7.58
C ALA A 256 -15.78 9.59 -8.05
N ALA A 257 -15.21 8.99 -9.10
CA ALA A 257 -13.84 9.26 -9.54
C ALA A 257 -13.73 10.23 -10.73
N ALA A 258 -14.77 10.41 -11.54
CA ALA A 258 -14.82 11.43 -12.58
C ALA A 258 -15.02 12.83 -11.94
N GLY A 259 -14.00 13.70 -12.03
CA GLY A 259 -14.20 15.14 -11.84
C GLY A 259 -15.24 15.66 -12.84
N PRO A 260 -15.94 16.76 -12.50
CA PRO A 260 -17.39 16.86 -12.67
C PRO A 260 -17.78 16.46 -14.09
N ALA A 261 -18.25 15.22 -14.23
CA ALA A 261 -19.05 14.87 -15.38
C ALA A 261 -20.16 15.93 -15.43
N ILE A 262 -20.34 16.57 -16.59
CA ILE A 262 -21.44 17.52 -16.77
C ILE A 262 -22.68 16.80 -16.24
N PRO A 263 -23.30 17.30 -15.16
CA PRO A 263 -24.36 16.58 -14.50
C PRO A 263 -25.46 16.37 -15.52
N THR A 264 -25.82 15.10 -15.72
CA THR A 264 -26.87 14.75 -16.67
C THR A 264 -28.21 15.30 -16.17
N PRO A 265 -29.15 15.68 -17.05
CA PRO A 265 -30.46 16.14 -16.63
C PRO A 265 -31.18 15.15 -15.70
N GLU A 266 -30.97 13.85 -15.89
CA GLU A 266 -31.54 12.78 -15.05
C GLU A 266 -30.99 12.81 -13.62
N GLU A 267 -29.71 13.15 -13.42
CA GLU A 267 -29.10 13.25 -12.08
C GLU A 267 -29.63 14.45 -11.29
N ILE A 268 -29.94 15.56 -11.97
CA ILE A 268 -30.54 16.74 -11.35
C ILE A 268 -31.98 16.44 -10.96
N GLU A 269 -32.77 15.84 -11.87
CA GLU A 269 -34.15 15.45 -11.58
C GLU A 269 -34.22 14.44 -10.42
N ALA A 270 -33.32 13.44 -10.39
CA ALA A 270 -33.23 12.50 -9.29
C ALA A 270 -32.85 13.18 -7.96
N ALA A 271 -31.96 14.18 -7.99
CA ALA A 271 -31.60 14.96 -6.81
C ALA A 271 -32.76 15.84 -6.31
N GLU A 272 -33.54 16.44 -7.21
CA GLU A 272 -34.75 17.20 -6.88
C GLU A 272 -35.81 16.30 -6.25
N ALA A 273 -36.05 15.12 -6.84
CA ALA A 273 -36.96 14.11 -6.30
C ALA A 273 -36.54 13.67 -4.88
N ALA A 274 -35.25 13.42 -4.66
CA ALA A 274 -34.72 13.02 -3.35
C ALA A 274 -34.85 14.14 -2.29
N VAL A 275 -34.74 15.41 -2.68
CA VAL A 275 -35.02 16.56 -1.80
C VAL A 275 -36.52 16.64 -1.49
N ALA A 276 -37.39 16.45 -2.49
CA ALA A 276 -38.83 16.49 -2.33
C ALA A 276 -39.34 15.36 -1.40
N GLU A 277 -38.82 14.15 -1.57
CA GLU A 277 -39.10 12.99 -0.73
C GLU A 277 -38.66 13.22 0.71
N GLN A 278 -37.43 13.71 0.93
CA GLN A 278 -36.94 13.99 2.28
C GLN A 278 -37.74 15.12 2.95
N ALA A 279 -38.15 16.13 2.18
CA ALA A 279 -38.99 17.19 2.69
C ALA A 279 -40.39 16.65 3.08
N ALA A 280 -40.94 15.71 2.30
CA ALA A 280 -42.18 15.02 2.65
C ALA A 280 -42.00 14.17 3.92
N HIS A 281 -40.86 13.50 4.09
CA HIS A 281 -40.54 12.77 5.30
C HIS A 281 -40.49 13.69 6.53
N VAL A 282 -39.79 14.83 6.45
CA VAL A 282 -39.76 15.83 7.53
C VAL A 282 -41.17 16.35 7.86
N ARG A 283 -42.03 16.58 6.85
CA ARG A 283 -43.44 16.96 7.08
C ARG A 283 -44.21 15.84 7.78
N SER A 284 -44.05 14.59 7.36
CA SER A 284 -44.73 13.43 7.96
C SER A 284 -44.36 13.24 9.44
N LEU A 285 -43.09 13.46 9.81
CA LEU A 285 -42.65 13.40 11.21
C LEU A 285 -43.36 14.45 12.06
N LYS A 286 -43.61 15.65 11.51
CA LYS A 286 -44.26 16.74 12.22
C LYS A 286 -45.78 16.59 12.29
N GLU A 287 -46.39 16.23 11.17
CA GLU A 287 -47.85 16.23 11.01
C GLU A 287 -48.49 14.92 11.47
N VAL A 288 -47.88 13.77 11.12
CA VAL A 288 -48.45 12.44 11.41
C VAL A 288 -47.98 11.94 12.77
N GLN A 289 -46.71 12.15 13.10
CA GLN A 289 -46.14 11.67 14.36
C GLN A 289 -46.16 12.72 15.47
N GLY A 290 -46.55 13.96 15.16
CA GLY A 290 -46.65 15.05 16.15
C GLY A 290 -45.31 15.49 16.73
N LEU A 291 -44.19 15.13 16.10
CA LEU A 291 -42.85 15.46 16.58
C LEU A 291 -42.54 16.94 16.38
N GLN A 292 -41.88 17.54 17.36
CA GLN A 292 -41.42 18.91 17.35
C GLN A 292 -40.02 19.04 16.74
N ASN A 293 -39.62 20.27 16.42
CA ASN A 293 -38.31 20.56 15.83
C ASN A 293 -37.13 20.10 16.69
N ASN A 294 -37.32 20.00 18.01
CA ASN A 294 -36.27 19.62 18.94
C ASN A 294 -36.12 18.10 19.08
N ASP A 295 -37.05 17.31 18.52
CA ASP A 295 -36.97 15.86 18.60
C ASP A 295 -35.88 15.32 17.69
N ILE A 296 -35.12 14.38 18.23
CA ILE A 296 -33.96 13.77 17.55
C ILE A 296 -34.30 13.27 16.14
N PRO A 297 -35.44 12.58 15.89
CA PRO A 297 -35.78 12.13 14.54
C PRO A 297 -35.98 13.28 13.55
N VAL A 298 -36.58 14.40 14.00
CA VAL A 298 -36.79 15.58 13.16
C VAL A 298 -35.46 16.26 12.86
N GLN A 299 -34.55 16.36 13.85
CA GLN A 299 -33.22 16.93 13.63
C GLN A 299 -32.41 16.12 12.63
N ILE A 300 -32.40 14.78 12.75
CA ILE A 300 -31.71 13.90 11.79
C ILE A 300 -32.28 14.07 10.39
N ALA A 301 -33.62 14.05 10.26
CA ALA A 301 -34.27 14.18 8.96
C ALA A 301 -34.02 15.56 8.31
N VAL A 302 -33.94 16.63 9.10
CA VAL A 302 -33.61 17.99 8.64
C VAL A 302 -32.14 18.11 8.23
N MET A 303 -31.20 17.49 8.97
CA MET A 303 -29.79 17.45 8.57
C MET A 303 -29.62 16.75 7.23
N GLU A 304 -30.29 15.61 7.04
CA GLU A 304 -30.27 14.88 5.77
C GLU A 304 -30.91 15.69 4.63
N LEU A 305 -32.01 16.41 4.89
CA LEU A 305 -32.61 17.33 3.93
C LEU A 305 -31.63 18.43 3.51
N LYS A 306 -30.88 18.99 4.46
CA LYS A 306 -29.90 20.04 4.19
C LYS A 306 -28.75 19.52 3.31
N LYS A 307 -28.23 18.33 3.63
CA LYS A 307 -27.21 17.64 2.83
C LYS A 307 -27.68 17.42 1.38
N ARG A 308 -28.94 16.98 1.18
CA ARG A 308 -29.50 16.77 -0.16
C ARG A 308 -29.68 18.08 -0.93
N LYS A 309 -30.08 19.16 -0.26
CA LYS A 309 -30.16 20.50 -0.87
C LYS A 309 -28.79 21.04 -1.29
N GLU A 310 -27.76 20.83 -0.47
CA GLU A 310 -26.38 21.21 -0.81
C GLU A 310 -25.87 20.42 -2.02
N LYS A 311 -26.19 19.11 -2.10
CA LYS A 311 -25.88 18.29 -3.28
C LYS A 311 -26.60 18.79 -4.54
N LEU A 312 -27.89 19.11 -4.46
CA LEU A 312 -28.65 19.69 -5.58
C LEU A 312 -28.01 21.00 -6.06
N ALA A 313 -27.69 21.91 -5.14
CA ALA A 313 -27.09 23.20 -5.46
C ALA A 313 -25.71 23.04 -6.12
N ALA A 314 -24.92 22.04 -5.70
CA ALA A 314 -23.64 21.73 -6.31
C ALA A 314 -23.80 21.21 -7.76
N LEU A 315 -24.79 20.35 -8.02
CA LEU A 315 -25.08 19.85 -9.37
C LEU A 315 -25.57 20.97 -10.29
N GLN A 316 -26.51 21.81 -9.83
CA GLN A 316 -27.00 22.96 -10.59
C GLN A 316 -25.86 23.93 -10.93
N LYS A 317 -25.02 24.25 -9.94
CA LYS A 317 -23.85 25.12 -10.18
C LYS A 317 -22.87 24.51 -11.18
N ALA A 318 -22.61 23.20 -11.10
CA ALA A 318 -21.72 22.52 -12.04
C ALA A 318 -22.28 22.55 -13.48
N LEU A 319 -23.61 22.47 -13.65
CA LEU A 319 -24.26 22.64 -14.95
C LEU A 319 -24.08 24.07 -15.48
N ASP A 320 -24.31 25.09 -14.64
CA ASP A 320 -24.17 26.49 -15.02
C ASP A 320 -22.72 26.83 -15.41
N ASP A 321 -21.74 26.33 -14.65
CA ASP A 321 -20.32 26.52 -14.93
C ASP A 321 -19.94 25.84 -16.28
N ALA A 322 -20.51 24.66 -16.57
CA ALA A 322 -20.29 23.96 -17.84
C ALA A 322 -20.92 24.70 -19.03
N LEU A 323 -22.15 25.22 -18.88
CA LEU A 323 -22.81 26.04 -19.90
C LEU A 323 -22.05 27.34 -20.17
N ALA A 324 -21.53 27.99 -19.12
CA ALA A 324 -20.71 29.18 -19.24
C ALA A 324 -19.39 28.90 -19.99
N ALA A 325 -18.74 27.78 -19.69
CA ALA A 325 -17.54 27.34 -20.40
C ALA A 325 -17.79 27.04 -21.89
N SER A 326 -18.92 26.37 -22.20
CA SER A 326 -19.32 26.13 -23.59
C SER A 326 -19.64 27.41 -24.35
N LYS A 327 -20.22 28.41 -23.69
CA LYS A 327 -20.52 29.70 -24.30
C LYS A 327 -19.24 30.50 -24.59
N ALA A 328 -18.31 30.55 -23.63
CA ALA A 328 -17.04 31.24 -23.81
C ALA A 328 -16.20 30.64 -24.98
N ALA A 329 -16.27 29.33 -25.19
CA ALA A 329 -15.59 28.67 -26.30
C ALA A 329 -16.20 28.96 -27.68
N PHE A 330 -17.44 29.45 -27.75
CA PHE A 330 -18.13 29.81 -29.00
C PHE A 330 -18.01 31.31 -29.33
N ASP A 331 -17.80 32.17 -28.33
CA ASP A 331 -17.68 33.62 -28.52
C ASP A 331 -16.25 34.06 -28.94
N ASP A 332 -15.25 33.17 -28.91
CA ASP A 332 -13.84 33.45 -29.30
C ASP A 332 -13.54 33.27 -30.81
N ASP A 333 -14.49 32.79 -31.62
CA ASP A 333 -14.32 32.50 -33.05
C ASP A 333 -14.85 33.62 -34.01
N ASP A 334 -15.36 34.75 -33.49
CA ASP A 334 -15.97 35.82 -34.30
C ASP A 334 -15.11 37.10 -34.45
N ASP A 335 -13.83 37.07 -34.02
CA ASP A 335 -12.86 38.17 -34.18
C ASP A 335 -11.66 37.76 -35.09
N GLU A 336 -11.90 37.43 -36.36
CA GLU A 336 -10.89 37.50 -37.46
C GLU A 336 -11.40 38.24 -38.70
#